data_AF-A0A9X4RXB5-F1
#
_entry.id   AF-A0A9X4RXB5-F1
#
_cell.length_a   1.000
_cell.length_b   1.000
_cell.length_c   1.000
_cell.angle_alpha   90.00
_cell.angle_beta   90.00
_cell.angle_gamma   90.00
#
_symmetry.space_group_name_H-M   'P 1'
#
loop_
_entity.id
_entity.type
_entity.pdbx_description
1 polymer ?
#
loop_
_entity_poly.entity_id
_entity_poly.type
_entity_poly.pdbx_seq_one_letter_code
_entity_poly.pdbx_strand_id
1 'polypeptide(L)'
;MDFIIENGQMLIAFFLGIGLAASAGFRVFLPLFALSLAAKFGFDLNEEWAWVGSWTAIITLGVATLVEIGAYFIPWIDNLLDSIAVPLAGIAGTMLMALSLGDASSEVIQWGLAIIAGGGTAAAVKGTAASARMASTATTGGTGNFIVSSTETAAAGILSVTAIVFPILAFVLVLVVFYYIYKGWKYINNKRKRASS
;
A
#
# COMPACT_ATOMS: atom_id res chain seq x y z
N MET A 1 -15.55 -3.80 30.35
CA MET A 1 -14.35 -4.53 29.89
C MET A 1 -14.44 -4.74 28.39
N ASP A 2 -15.58 -5.24 27.90
CA ASP A 2 -15.84 -5.56 26.48
C ASP A 2 -15.68 -4.36 25.54
N PHE A 3 -16.24 -3.19 25.90
CA PHE A 3 -16.07 -1.97 25.10
C PHE A 3 -14.60 -1.54 24.88
N ILE A 4 -13.71 -1.76 25.86
CA ILE A 4 -12.29 -1.39 25.73
C ILE A 4 -11.55 -2.40 24.84
N ILE A 5 -11.89 -3.69 24.97
CA ILE A 5 -11.31 -4.77 24.17
C ILE A 5 -11.72 -4.61 22.69
N GLU A 6 -13.00 -4.36 22.43
CA GLU A 6 -13.58 -4.23 21.10
C GLU A 6 -13.01 -3.02 20.34
N ASN A 7 -12.95 -1.85 21.00
CA ASN A 7 -12.30 -0.67 20.41
C ASN A 7 -10.79 -0.85 20.22
N GLY A 8 -10.13 -1.61 21.10
CA GLY A 8 -8.70 -1.93 20.98
C GLY A 8 -8.41 -2.78 19.75
N GLN A 9 -9.25 -3.78 19.48
CA GLN A 9 -9.14 -4.63 18.28
C GLN A 9 -9.37 -3.82 16.99
N MET A 10 -10.39 -2.96 16.97
CA MET A 10 -10.66 -2.07 15.84
C MET A 10 -9.49 -1.13 15.54
N LEU A 11 -8.83 -0.58 16.57
CA LEU A 11 -7.65 0.27 16.37
C LEU A 11 -6.44 -0.49 15.80
N ILE A 12 -6.18 -1.70 16.29
CA ILE A 12 -5.09 -2.54 15.77
C ILE A 12 -5.37 -2.92 14.31
N ALA A 13 -6.60 -3.32 14.00
CA ALA A 13 -7.07 -3.61 12.65
C ALA A 13 -6.95 -2.38 11.72
N PHE A 14 -7.28 -1.19 12.22
CA PHE A 14 -7.10 0.05 11.49
C PHE A 14 -5.62 0.33 11.17
N PHE A 15 -4.72 0.16 12.15
CA PHE A 15 -3.28 0.34 11.94
C PHE A 15 -2.68 -0.67 10.97
N LEU A 16 -3.09 -1.94 11.06
CA LEU A 16 -2.75 -3.00 10.12
C LEU A 16 -3.17 -2.61 8.71
N GLY A 17 -4.44 -2.23 8.53
CA GLY A 17 -5.00 -1.89 7.23
C GLY A 17 -4.35 -0.66 6.61
N ILE A 18 -4.02 0.38 7.40
CA ILE A 18 -3.28 1.55 6.92
C ILE A 18 -1.85 1.18 6.50
N GLY A 19 -1.16 0.34 7.27
CA GLY A 19 0.18 -0.16 6.93
C GLY A 19 0.19 -0.94 5.62
N LEU A 20 -0.76 -1.87 5.46
CA LEU A 20 -0.91 -2.66 4.25
C LEU A 20 -1.35 -1.80 3.04
N ALA A 21 -2.25 -0.83 3.24
CA ALA A 21 -2.67 0.09 2.19
C ALA A 21 -1.53 1.00 1.72
N ALA A 22 -0.72 1.54 2.64
CA ALA A 22 0.47 2.30 2.26
C ALA A 22 1.49 1.43 1.52
N SER A 23 1.66 0.17 1.93
CA SER A 23 2.47 -0.80 1.20
C SER A 23 1.95 -1.03 -0.23
N ALA A 24 0.62 -1.10 -0.40
CA ALA A 24 -0.03 -1.23 -1.70
C ALA A 24 0.24 -0.05 -2.63
N GLY A 25 0.47 1.13 -2.04
CA GLY A 25 0.92 2.32 -2.75
C GLY A 25 2.34 2.22 -3.31
N PHE A 26 3.19 1.34 -2.80
CA PHE A 26 4.50 1.05 -3.41
C PHE A 26 4.39 -0.10 -4.43
N ARG A 27 3.75 -1.20 -4.02
CA ARG A 27 3.52 -2.39 -4.85
C ARG A 27 2.12 -2.92 -4.56
N VAL A 28 1.27 -2.99 -5.57
CA VAL A 28 -0.15 -3.32 -5.45
C VAL A 28 -0.34 -4.76 -4.96
N PHE A 29 0.36 -5.73 -5.56
CA PHE A 29 0.07 -7.14 -5.35
C PHE A 29 0.87 -7.74 -4.19
N LEU A 30 2.06 -7.20 -3.93
CA LEU A 30 2.95 -7.68 -2.87
C LEU A 30 2.30 -7.73 -1.47
N PRO A 31 1.63 -6.67 -0.95
CA PRO A 31 0.97 -6.71 0.35
C PRO A 31 -0.26 -7.63 0.37
N LEU A 32 -1.00 -7.73 -0.74
CA LEU A 32 -2.11 -8.67 -0.87
C LEU A 32 -1.59 -10.11 -0.77
N PHE A 33 -0.47 -10.41 -1.44
CA PHE A 33 0.20 -11.70 -1.34
C PHE A 33 0.71 -11.97 0.07
N ALA A 34 1.33 -10.98 0.72
CA ALA A 34 1.79 -11.11 2.11
C ALA A 34 0.63 -11.41 3.07
N LEU A 35 -0.50 -10.73 2.92
CA LEU A 35 -1.71 -10.98 3.72
C LEU A 35 -2.30 -12.36 3.42
N SER A 36 -2.32 -12.78 2.16
CA SER A 36 -2.78 -14.12 1.75
C SER A 36 -1.93 -15.24 2.36
N LEU A 37 -0.61 -15.07 2.38
CA LEU A 37 0.29 -15.97 3.10
C LEU A 37 0.05 -15.94 4.61
N ALA A 38 -0.10 -14.76 5.21
CA ALA A 38 -0.40 -14.65 6.63
C ALA A 38 -1.68 -15.40 7.00
N ALA A 39 -2.75 -15.20 6.22
CA ALA A 39 -4.03 -15.90 6.38
C ALA A 39 -3.87 -17.42 6.27
N LYS A 40 -3.04 -17.90 5.35
CA LYS A 40 -2.73 -19.33 5.20
C LYS A 40 -2.06 -19.93 6.43
N PHE A 41 -1.22 -19.15 7.12
CA PHE A 41 -0.43 -19.59 8.27
C PHE A 41 -1.04 -19.22 9.62
N GLY A 42 -2.33 -18.90 9.66
CA GLY A 42 -3.08 -18.72 10.92
C GLY A 42 -3.28 -17.28 11.34
N PHE A 43 -3.14 -16.31 10.43
CA PHE A 43 -3.69 -14.98 10.65
C PHE A 43 -5.21 -15.04 10.46
N ASP A 44 -5.96 -14.77 11.52
CA ASP A 44 -7.42 -14.85 11.48
C ASP A 44 -8.00 -13.71 10.65
N LEU A 45 -8.62 -14.10 9.53
CA LEU A 45 -9.56 -13.28 8.80
C LEU A 45 -10.98 -13.73 9.15
N ASN A 46 -11.98 -12.87 8.97
CA ASN A 46 -13.36 -13.30 9.16
C ASN A 46 -13.73 -14.43 8.17
N GLU A 47 -14.84 -15.12 8.46
CA GLU A 47 -15.27 -16.28 7.68
C GLU A 47 -15.52 -15.93 6.19
N GLU A 48 -16.05 -14.74 5.92
CA GLU A 48 -16.27 -14.23 4.56
C GLU A 48 -14.98 -14.06 3.75
N TRP A 49 -13.87 -13.76 4.42
CA TRP A 49 -12.56 -13.54 3.82
C TRP A 49 -11.63 -14.76 3.87
N ALA A 50 -12.09 -15.91 4.37
CA ALA A 50 -11.27 -17.12 4.48
C ALA A 50 -10.67 -17.57 3.14
N TRP A 51 -11.31 -17.28 2.02
CA TRP A 51 -10.82 -17.58 0.67
C TRP A 51 -9.49 -16.89 0.33
N VAL A 52 -9.15 -15.77 0.99
CA VAL A 52 -7.89 -15.05 0.81
C VAL A 52 -6.68 -15.91 1.23
N GLY A 53 -6.86 -16.83 2.18
CA GLY A 53 -5.85 -17.82 2.58
C GLY A 53 -5.84 -19.09 1.72
N SER A 54 -6.62 -19.17 0.64
CA SER A 54 -6.66 -20.35 -0.23
C SER A 54 -5.41 -20.49 -1.11
N TRP A 55 -5.07 -21.71 -1.51
CA TRP A 55 -3.95 -21.94 -2.45
C TRP A 55 -4.15 -21.20 -3.78
N THR A 56 -5.39 -21.08 -4.25
CA THR A 56 -5.73 -20.33 -5.47
C THR A 56 -5.39 -18.85 -5.31
N ALA A 57 -5.76 -18.23 -4.19
CA ALA A 57 -5.43 -16.82 -3.91
C ALA A 57 -3.91 -16.62 -3.81
N ILE A 58 -3.20 -17.49 -3.08
CA ILE A 58 -1.74 -17.43 -2.91
C ILE A 58 -1.03 -17.54 -4.25
N ILE A 59 -1.39 -18.52 -5.09
CA ILE A 59 -0.75 -18.72 -6.40
C ILE A 59 -1.02 -17.51 -7.30
N THR A 60 -2.27 -17.04 -7.34
CA THR A 60 -2.66 -15.90 -8.19
C THR A 60 -1.93 -14.63 -7.78
N LEU A 61 -1.94 -14.30 -6.48
CA LEU A 61 -1.28 -13.11 -5.93
C LEU A 61 0.25 -13.23 -5.99
N GLY A 62 0.80 -14.43 -5.83
CA GLY A 62 2.23 -14.71 -5.98
C GLY A 62 2.69 -14.47 -7.42
N VAL A 63 1.97 -15.02 -8.42
CA VAL A 63 2.24 -14.75 -9.83
C VAL A 63 2.08 -13.27 -10.13
N ALA A 64 1.02 -12.62 -9.65
CA ALA A 64 0.81 -11.18 -9.83
C ALA A 64 1.94 -10.34 -9.24
N THR A 65 2.49 -10.73 -8.07
CA THR A 65 3.64 -10.07 -7.44
C THR A 65 4.91 -10.25 -8.26
N LEU A 66 5.16 -11.46 -8.78
CA LEU A 66 6.32 -11.72 -9.65
C LEU A 66 6.23 -10.94 -10.96
N VAL A 67 5.04 -10.90 -11.57
CA VAL A 67 4.79 -10.08 -12.77
C VAL A 67 4.96 -8.60 -12.45
N GLU A 68 4.43 -8.12 -11.33
CA GLU A 68 4.60 -6.74 -10.89
C GLU A 68 6.07 -6.39 -10.71
N ILE A 69 6.86 -7.21 -10.02
CA ILE A 69 8.31 -6.97 -9.86
C ILE A 69 9.01 -7.01 -11.23
N GLY A 70 8.73 -8.05 -12.03
CA GLY A 70 9.32 -8.30 -13.36
C GLY A 70 9.04 -7.20 -14.38
N ALA A 71 7.82 -6.69 -14.40
CA ALA A 71 7.35 -5.74 -15.41
C ALA A 71 8.03 -4.38 -15.31
N TYR A 72 8.47 -3.98 -14.11
CA TYR A 72 9.23 -2.75 -13.92
C TYR A 72 10.70 -2.85 -14.40
N PHE A 73 11.15 -4.02 -14.84
CA PHE A 73 12.46 -4.19 -15.51
C PHE A 73 12.38 -4.12 -17.03
N ILE A 74 11.18 -4.14 -17.64
CA ILE A 74 11.00 -4.12 -19.09
C ILE A 74 10.54 -2.72 -19.52
N PRO A 75 11.36 -1.96 -20.27
CA PRO A 75 10.95 -0.66 -20.81
C PRO A 75 9.69 -0.82 -21.67
N TRP A 76 8.72 0.09 -21.54
CA TRP A 76 7.37 0.12 -22.16
C TRP A 76 6.26 -0.55 -21.35
N ILE A 77 6.51 -1.71 -20.73
CA ILE A 77 5.51 -2.37 -19.86
C ILE A 77 5.34 -1.53 -18.58
N ASP A 78 6.41 -0.92 -18.11
CA ASP A 78 6.42 0.02 -16.98
C ASP A 78 5.50 1.24 -17.20
N ASN A 79 5.50 1.83 -18.39
CA ASN A 79 4.64 2.97 -18.72
C ASN A 79 3.14 2.61 -18.77
N LEU A 80 2.81 1.42 -19.31
CA LEU A 80 1.43 0.94 -19.31
C LEU A 80 0.96 0.66 -17.89
N LEU A 81 1.77 -0.01 -17.08
CA LEU A 81 1.44 -0.26 -15.67
C LEU A 81 1.28 1.04 -14.90
N ASP A 82 2.19 2.00 -15.04
CA ASP A 82 2.13 3.27 -14.32
C ASP A 82 0.85 4.07 -14.64
N SER A 83 0.25 3.89 -15.83
CA SER A 83 -1.03 4.52 -16.21
C SER A 83 -2.24 3.99 -15.43
N ILE A 84 -2.23 2.72 -15.03
CA ILE A 84 -3.32 2.06 -14.30
C ILE A 84 -2.98 1.82 -12.83
N ALA A 85 -1.74 2.02 -12.42
CA ALA A 85 -1.28 1.59 -11.11
C ALA A 85 -1.86 2.41 -9.96
N VAL A 86 -2.16 3.70 -10.17
CA VAL A 86 -2.80 4.55 -9.14
C VAL A 86 -4.23 4.08 -8.82
N PRO A 87 -5.15 3.93 -9.79
CA PRO A 87 -6.48 3.43 -9.47
C PRO A 87 -6.42 1.99 -8.94
N LEU A 88 -5.53 1.16 -9.47
CA LEU A 88 -5.37 -0.21 -8.98
C LEU A 88 -4.86 -0.25 -7.53
N ALA A 89 -3.90 0.61 -7.16
CA ALA A 89 -3.43 0.74 -5.79
C ALA A 89 -4.56 1.21 -4.85
N GLY A 90 -5.41 2.15 -5.30
CA GLY A 90 -6.59 2.57 -4.53
C GLY A 90 -7.56 1.43 -4.25
N ILE A 91 -7.84 0.58 -5.25
CA ILE A 91 -8.68 -0.61 -5.08
C ILE A 91 -8.01 -1.61 -4.11
N ALA A 92 -6.72 -1.89 -4.29
CA ALA A 92 -5.98 -2.80 -3.41
C ALA A 92 -5.92 -2.30 -1.96
N GLY A 93 -5.66 -1.00 -1.75
CA GLY A 93 -5.65 -0.38 -0.43
C GLY A 93 -7.01 -0.40 0.25
N THR A 94 -8.08 -0.19 -0.53
CA THR A 94 -9.46 -0.35 -0.04
C THR A 94 -9.70 -1.77 0.43
N MET A 95 -9.35 -2.76 -0.40
CA MET A 95 -9.52 -4.17 -0.07
C MET A 95 -8.72 -4.57 1.17
N LEU A 96 -7.44 -4.19 1.26
CA LEU A 96 -6.58 -4.51 2.40
C LEU A 96 -7.11 -3.92 3.70
N MET A 97 -7.67 -2.71 3.65
CA MET A 97 -8.29 -2.09 4.82
C MET A 97 -9.57 -2.82 5.23
N ALA A 98 -10.43 -3.18 4.27
CA ALA A 98 -11.65 -3.94 4.53
C ALA A 98 -11.34 -5.32 5.13
N LEU A 99 -10.35 -6.03 4.57
CA LEU A 99 -9.85 -7.32 5.07
C LEU A 99 -9.28 -7.21 6.49
N SER A 100 -8.60 -6.10 6.78
CA SER A 100 -7.98 -5.86 8.09
C SER A 100 -9.01 -5.57 9.17
N LEU A 101 -10.04 -4.77 8.84
CA LEU A 101 -11.13 -4.44 9.75
C LEU A 101 -12.01 -5.63 10.06
N GLY A 102 -12.34 -6.46 9.06
CA GLY A 102 -13.20 -7.64 9.23
C GLY A 102 -14.45 -7.30 10.06
N ASP A 103 -14.73 -8.14 11.06
CA ASP A 103 -15.89 -8.00 11.94
C ASP A 103 -15.67 -7.00 13.10
N ALA A 104 -14.50 -6.36 13.18
CA ALA A 104 -14.18 -5.39 14.24
C ALA A 104 -14.89 -4.03 14.05
N SER A 105 -15.68 -3.86 12.98
CA SER A 105 -16.43 -2.63 12.70
C SER A 105 -17.75 -2.93 12.00
N SER A 106 -18.72 -2.02 12.11
CA SER A 106 -19.94 -2.12 11.31
C SER A 106 -19.65 -1.92 9.82
N GLU A 107 -20.45 -2.53 8.96
CA GLU A 107 -20.23 -2.57 7.50
C GLU A 107 -20.11 -1.16 6.87
N VAL A 108 -20.89 -0.19 7.36
CA VAL A 108 -20.81 1.22 6.93
C VAL A 108 -19.46 1.85 7.30
N ILE A 109 -18.98 1.60 8.52
CA ILE A 109 -17.68 2.10 9.00
C ILE A 109 -16.56 1.40 8.25
N GLN A 110 -16.65 0.08 8.07
CA GLN A 110 -15.67 -0.73 7.37
C GLN A 110 -15.43 -0.19 5.96
N TRP A 111 -16.48 -0.03 5.16
CA TRP A 111 -16.35 0.45 3.78
C TRP A 111 -16.00 1.94 3.70
N GLY A 112 -16.50 2.76 4.64
CA GLY A 112 -16.10 4.16 4.75
C GLY A 112 -14.60 4.33 5.00
N LEU A 113 -14.07 3.59 5.98
CA LEU A 113 -12.63 3.57 6.28
C LEU A 113 -11.82 2.88 5.18
N ALA A 114 -12.35 1.83 4.56
CA ALA A 114 -11.70 1.15 3.46
C ALA A 114 -11.45 2.11 2.29
N ILE A 115 -12.48 2.82 1.85
CA ILE A 115 -12.38 3.74 0.70
C ILE A 115 -11.50 4.94 1.06
N ILE A 116 -11.77 5.61 2.19
CA ILE A 116 -11.12 6.86 2.54
C ILE A 116 -9.70 6.61 3.04
N ALA A 117 -9.57 5.77 4.07
CA ALA A 117 -8.31 5.56 4.75
C ALA A 117 -7.44 4.53 4.00
N GLY A 118 -8.01 3.41 3.56
CA GLY A 118 -7.30 2.42 2.75
C GLY A 118 -6.96 2.92 1.35
N GLY A 119 -7.98 3.14 0.53
CA GLY A 119 -7.83 3.58 -0.86
C GLY A 119 -7.11 4.92 -0.99
N GLY A 120 -7.46 5.91 -0.14
CA GLY A 120 -6.80 7.21 -0.11
C GLY A 120 -5.31 7.12 0.25
N THR A 121 -4.94 6.29 1.23
CA THR A 121 -3.53 6.09 1.61
C THR A 121 -2.73 5.48 0.46
N ALA A 122 -3.24 4.40 -0.14
CA ALA A 122 -2.57 3.73 -1.25
C ALA A 122 -2.41 4.66 -2.47
N ALA A 123 -3.46 5.40 -2.83
CA ALA A 123 -3.44 6.34 -3.95
C ALA A 123 -2.44 7.49 -3.72
N ALA A 124 -2.36 8.03 -2.50
CA ALA A 124 -1.42 9.10 -2.16
C ALA A 124 0.04 8.64 -2.25
N VAL A 125 0.35 7.46 -1.71
CA VAL A 125 1.69 6.87 -1.79
C VAL A 125 2.04 6.55 -3.25
N LYS A 126 1.15 5.89 -4.00
CA LYS A 126 1.40 5.53 -5.41
C LYS A 126 1.54 6.75 -6.32
N GLY A 127 0.70 7.76 -6.14
CA GLY A 127 0.81 9.02 -6.89
C GLY A 127 2.15 9.73 -6.64
N THR A 128 2.66 9.67 -5.42
CA THR A 128 3.99 10.22 -5.10
C THR A 128 5.12 9.40 -5.73
N ALA A 129 5.03 8.08 -5.64
CA ALA A 129 5.98 7.15 -6.25
C ALA A 129 6.06 7.33 -7.79
N ALA A 130 4.90 7.40 -8.46
CA ALA A 130 4.81 7.69 -9.89
C ALA A 130 5.45 9.04 -10.26
N SER A 131 5.26 10.06 -9.42
CA SER A 131 5.90 11.37 -9.61
C SER A 131 7.43 11.30 -9.49
N ALA A 132 7.95 10.52 -8.53
CA ALA A 132 9.38 10.29 -8.36
C ALA A 132 9.99 9.55 -9.56
N ARG A 133 9.29 8.54 -10.10
CA ARG A 133 9.69 7.83 -11.32
C ARG A 133 9.73 8.73 -12.54
N MET A 134 8.70 9.58 -12.74
CA MET A 134 8.70 10.56 -13.83
C MET A 134 9.91 11.51 -13.76
N ALA A 135 10.24 12.00 -12.56
CA ALA A 135 11.43 12.83 -12.35
C ALA A 135 12.74 12.07 -12.62
N SER A 136 12.83 10.80 -12.18
CA SER A 136 13.96 9.91 -12.47
C SER A 136 14.14 9.67 -13.97
N THR A 137 13.07 9.35 -14.70
CA THR A 137 13.10 9.19 -16.16
C THR A 137 13.60 10.46 -16.85
N ALA A 138 13.07 11.62 -16.47
CA ALA A 138 13.43 12.91 -17.07
C ALA A 138 14.90 13.30 -16.83
N THR A 139 15.52 12.83 -15.74
CA THR A 139 16.88 13.23 -15.35
C THR A 139 17.96 12.19 -15.70
N THR A 140 17.59 10.91 -15.78
CA THR A 140 18.54 9.79 -15.95
C THR A 140 18.33 8.99 -17.24
N GLY A 141 17.36 9.38 -18.07
CA GLY A 141 16.97 8.63 -19.27
C GLY A 141 16.37 7.27 -18.96
N GLY A 142 15.81 7.10 -17.75
CA GLY A 142 15.15 5.85 -17.31
C GLY A 142 16.06 4.87 -16.56
N THR A 143 17.38 5.08 -16.56
CA THR A 143 18.34 4.18 -15.84
C THR A 143 18.16 4.22 -14.32
N GLY A 144 17.75 5.36 -13.76
CA GLY A 144 17.46 5.50 -12.33
C GLY A 144 16.19 4.77 -11.87
N ASN A 145 15.29 4.39 -12.79
CA ASN A 145 14.02 3.73 -12.44
C ASN A 145 14.22 2.36 -11.82
N PHE A 146 15.33 1.68 -12.14
CA PHE A 146 15.73 0.43 -11.50
C PHE A 146 15.90 0.60 -9.99
N ILE A 147 16.60 1.66 -9.57
CA ILE A 147 16.86 1.95 -8.16
C ILE A 147 15.53 2.29 -7.47
N VAL A 148 14.74 3.19 -8.06
CA VAL A 148 13.43 3.58 -7.52
C VAL A 148 12.53 2.35 -7.35
N SER A 149 12.42 1.52 -8.38
CA SER A 149 11.58 0.32 -8.35
C SER A 149 12.06 -0.74 -7.34
N SER A 150 13.37 -0.88 -7.18
CA SER A 150 13.95 -1.76 -6.17
C SER A 150 13.63 -1.25 -4.75
N THR A 151 13.74 0.06 -4.52
CA THR A 151 13.38 0.67 -3.23
C THR A 151 11.89 0.55 -2.92
N GLU A 152 11.01 0.71 -3.92
CA GLU A 152 9.57 0.50 -3.77
C GLU A 152 9.25 -0.93 -3.37
N THR A 153 9.91 -1.92 -3.98
CA THR A 153 9.72 -3.35 -3.67
C THR A 153 10.17 -3.67 -2.25
N ALA A 154 11.35 -3.20 -1.86
CA ALA A 154 11.87 -3.38 -0.51
C ALA A 154 10.96 -2.71 0.53
N ALA A 155 10.55 -1.47 0.28
CA ALA A 155 9.64 -0.73 1.15
C ALA A 155 8.30 -1.45 1.30
N ALA A 156 7.70 -1.94 0.20
CA ALA A 156 6.47 -2.72 0.24
C ALA A 156 6.64 -4.01 1.07
N GLY A 157 7.72 -4.77 0.83
CA GLY A 157 7.98 -6.00 1.59
C GLY A 157 8.13 -5.75 3.09
N ILE A 158 9.00 -4.81 3.44
CA ILE A 158 9.26 -4.44 4.85
C ILE A 158 7.99 -3.93 5.51
N LEU A 159 7.26 -3.03 4.86
CA LEU A 159 6.06 -2.42 5.45
C LEU A 159 4.92 -3.44 5.56
N SER A 160 4.76 -4.35 4.61
CA SER A 160 3.73 -5.41 4.69
C SER A 160 3.98 -6.36 5.87
N VAL A 161 5.21 -6.85 5.99
CA VAL A 161 5.60 -7.72 7.11
C VAL A 161 5.48 -6.98 8.43
N THR A 162 5.94 -5.73 8.48
CA THR A 162 5.82 -4.89 9.69
C THR A 162 4.37 -4.63 10.04
N ALA A 163 3.48 -4.42 9.06
CA ALA A 163 2.06 -4.21 9.32
C ALA A 163 1.42 -5.45 9.93
N ILE A 164 1.71 -6.63 9.39
CA ILE A 164 1.15 -7.90 9.89
C ILE A 164 1.67 -8.22 11.30
N VAL A 165 2.97 -8.03 11.56
CA VAL A 165 3.59 -8.44 12.83
C VAL A 165 3.49 -7.36 13.91
N PHE A 166 3.65 -6.09 13.53
CA PHE A 166 3.68 -4.93 14.42
C PHE A 166 2.82 -3.76 13.87
N PRO A 167 1.48 -3.87 13.87
CA PRO A 167 0.58 -2.89 13.26
C PRO A 167 0.83 -1.43 13.70
N ILE A 168 1.06 -1.21 15.00
CA ILE A 168 1.34 0.12 15.55
C ILE A 168 2.61 0.72 14.95
N LEU A 169 3.68 -0.08 14.83
CA LEU A 169 4.94 0.37 14.23
C LEU A 169 4.74 0.71 12.75
N ALA A 170 4.00 -0.13 12.01
CA ALA A 170 3.70 0.16 10.61
C ALA A 170 2.94 1.48 10.45
N PHE A 171 1.94 1.74 11.30
CA PHE A 171 1.23 3.01 11.28
C PHE A 171 2.17 4.22 11.51
N VAL A 172 3.09 4.12 12.47
CA VAL A 172 4.11 5.16 12.69
C VAL A 172 4.98 5.35 11.44
N LEU A 173 5.43 4.28 10.79
CA LEU A 173 6.19 4.36 9.54
C LEU A 173 5.39 5.04 8.43
N VAL A 174 4.09 4.78 8.32
CA VAL A 174 3.21 5.45 7.35
C VAL A 174 3.12 6.96 7.63
N LEU A 175 3.02 7.37 8.90
CA LEU A 175 3.06 8.79 9.25
C LEU A 175 4.39 9.45 8.85
N VAL A 176 5.52 8.73 9.01
CA VAL A 176 6.83 9.20 8.55
C VAL A 176 6.86 9.35 7.03
N VAL A 177 6.32 8.39 6.28
CA VAL A 177 6.18 8.48 4.82
C VAL A 177 5.37 9.73 4.44
N PHE A 178 4.19 9.93 5.04
CA PHE A 178 3.37 11.11 4.76
C PHE A 178 4.04 12.43 5.14
N TYR A 179 4.79 12.46 6.23
CA TYR A 179 5.58 13.64 6.60
C TYR A 179 6.59 14.02 5.50
N TYR A 180 7.30 13.04 4.93
CA TYR A 180 8.23 13.29 3.83
C TYR A 180 7.52 13.68 2.53
N ILE A 181 6.38 13.07 2.21
CA ILE A 181 5.52 13.49 1.08
C ILE A 181 5.13 14.97 1.23
N TYR A 182 4.60 15.35 2.39
CA TYR A 182 4.21 16.73 2.69
C TYR A 182 5.39 17.71 2.59
N LYS A 183 6.55 17.34 3.16
CA LYS A 183 7.77 18.16 3.11
C LYS A 183 8.24 18.37 1.67
N GLY A 184 8.22 17.33 0.85
CA GLY A 184 8.56 17.40 -0.58
C GLY A 184 7.62 18.33 -1.35
N TRP A 185 6.31 18.17 -1.16
CA TRP A 185 5.30 19.02 -1.78
C TRP A 185 5.47 20.50 -1.41
N LYS A 186 5.68 20.79 -0.11
CA LYS A 186 5.90 22.16 0.38
C LYS A 186 7.16 22.79 -0.21
N TYR A 187 8.25 22.02 -0.34
CA TYR A 187 9.50 22.49 -0.94
C TYR A 187 9.31 22.90 -2.40
N ILE A 188 8.63 22.06 -3.20
CA ILE A 188 8.36 22.34 -4.63
C ILE A 188 7.47 23.58 -4.76
N ASN A 189 6.41 23.68 -3.97
CA ASN A 189 5.48 24.81 -4.03
C ASN A 189 6.16 26.14 -3.66
N ASN A 190 7.03 26.12 -2.64
CA ASN A 190 7.80 27.31 -2.25
C ASN A 190 8.79 27.76 -3.33
N LYS A 191 9.41 26.83 -4.08
CA LYS A 191 10.24 27.18 -5.24
C LYS A 191 9.44 27.83 -6.36
N ARG A 192 8.26 27.29 -6.70
CA ARG A 192 7.38 27.86 -7.74
C ARG A 192 7.00 29.31 -7.43
N LYS A 193 6.63 29.60 -6.18
CA LYS A 193 6.29 30.97 -5.74
C LYS A 193 7.45 31.96 -5.84
N ARG A 194 8.69 31.51 -5.64
CA ARG A 194 9.89 32.37 -5.78
C ARG A 194 10.30 32.61 -7.23
N ALA A 195 9.95 31.71 -8.15
CA ALA A 195 10.25 31.88 -9.57
C ALA A 195 9.21 32.75 -10.30
N SER A 196 8.05 33.00 -9.68
CA SER A 196 6.96 33.84 -10.20
C SER A 196 6.89 35.24 -9.58
N SER A 197 7.86 35.61 -8.74
CA SER A 197 8.02 36.92 -8.10
C SER A 197 9.30 37.58 -8.59
#